data_AF-A0A2P7UW10-F1
#
_entry.id   AF-A0A2P7UW10-F1
#
_cell.length_a   1.000
_cell.length_b   1.000
_cell.length_c   1.000
_cell.angle_alpha   90.00
_cell.angle_beta   90.00
_cell.angle_gamma   90.00
#
_symmetry.space_group_name_H-M   'P 1'
#
loop_
_entity.id
_entity.type
_entity.pdbx_description
1 polymer ?
#
loop_
_entity_poly.entity_id
_entity_poly.type
_entity_poly.pdbx_seq_one_letter_code
_entity_poly.pdbx_strand_id
1 'polypeptide(L)'
;MELAVITLENTVTNQERSRQIRDLHKKKGQPLAIRFSEELTHIILEAPCLYIRHHEWLDEAVVIEGTIKKSAEYYELHPRTKGKTVNLHLDSELVAELELIRSLVSSKTQQEVLRELFVRGMRSYLAEKEAANSPISANKER
;
A
#
# COMPACT_ATOMS: atom_id res chain seq x y z
N MET A 1 -6.92 -22.76 5.78
CA MET A 1 -7.90 -21.73 6.18
C MET A 1 -7.17 -20.81 7.14
N GLU A 2 -7.17 -19.50 6.89
CA GLU A 2 -6.58 -18.54 7.84
C GLU A 2 -7.56 -18.37 9.02
N LEU A 3 -7.04 -18.39 10.24
CA LEU A 3 -7.84 -18.27 11.47
C LEU A 3 -7.51 -16.94 12.14
N ALA A 4 -8.52 -16.31 12.75
CA ALA A 4 -8.33 -15.22 13.68
C ALA A 4 -7.86 -15.81 15.01
N VAL A 5 -6.80 -15.21 15.58
CA VAL A 5 -6.23 -15.66 16.86
C VAL A 5 -6.26 -14.51 17.86
N ILE A 6 -6.68 -14.82 19.08
CA ILE A 6 -6.54 -13.94 20.24
C ILE A 6 -5.78 -14.70 21.32
N THR A 7 -4.74 -14.07 21.85
CA THR A 7 -3.99 -14.58 22.99
C THR A 7 -4.23 -13.68 24.19
N LEU A 8 -4.66 -14.29 25.28
CA LEU A 8 -4.94 -13.65 26.57
C LEU A 8 -4.00 -14.25 27.61
N GLU A 9 -3.56 -13.47 28.60
CA GLU A 9 -2.94 -14.05 29.79
C GLU A 9 -3.94 -14.94 30.56
N ASN A 10 -3.45 -16.00 31.18
CA ASN A 10 -4.26 -16.94 31.94
C ASN A 10 -4.60 -16.41 33.34
N THR A 11 -5.47 -15.40 33.37
CA THR A 11 -6.06 -14.84 34.59
C THR A 11 -7.50 -15.32 34.74
N VAL A 12 -8.03 -15.32 35.97
CA VAL A 12 -9.43 -15.70 36.24
C VAL A 12 -10.41 -14.84 35.42
N THR A 13 -10.11 -13.55 35.28
CA THR A 13 -10.90 -12.62 34.46
C THR A 13 -10.92 -13.03 32.99
N ASN A 14 -9.76 -13.38 32.43
CA ASN A 14 -9.65 -13.79 31.02
C ASN A 14 -10.23 -15.19 30.75
N GLN A 15 -10.20 -16.09 31.74
CA GLN A 15 -10.91 -17.37 31.67
C GLN A 15 -12.42 -17.15 31.56
N GLU A 16 -12.97 -16.21 32.34
CA GLU A 16 -14.39 -15.88 32.29
C GLU A 16 -14.76 -15.19 30.96
N ARG A 17 -13.94 -14.24 30.49
CA ARG A 17 -14.09 -13.64 29.15
C ARG A 17 -14.08 -14.72 28.05
N SER A 18 -13.17 -15.69 28.14
CA SER A 18 -13.07 -16.81 27.19
C SER A 18 -14.32 -17.70 27.19
N ARG A 19 -14.92 -17.95 28.36
CA ARG A 19 -16.20 -18.68 28.47
C ARG A 19 -17.33 -17.89 27.81
N GLN A 20 -17.39 -16.58 28.01
CA GLN A 20 -18.42 -15.74 27.39
C GLN A 20 -18.30 -15.71 25.87
N ILE A 21 -17.08 -15.65 25.33
CA ILE A 21 -16.81 -15.76 23.89
C ILE A 21 -17.28 -17.13 23.36
N ARG A 22 -16.92 -18.22 24.06
CA ARG A 22 -17.36 -19.57 23.71
C ARG A 22 -18.88 -19.72 23.68
N ASP A 23 -19.56 -19.21 24.69
CA ASP A 23 -21.01 -19.30 24.79
C ASP A 23 -21.70 -18.49 23.68
N LEU A 24 -21.11 -17.36 23.28
CA LEU A 24 -21.58 -16.59 22.13
C LEU A 24 -21.36 -17.33 20.81
N HIS A 25 -20.21 -17.98 20.62
CA HIS A 25 -19.96 -18.83 19.46
C HIS A 25 -20.91 -20.02 19.39
N LYS A 26 -21.20 -20.66 20.53
CA LYS A 26 -22.19 -21.74 20.64
C LYS A 26 -23.59 -21.27 20.26
N LYS A 27 -24.02 -20.08 20.71
CA LYS A 27 -25.31 -19.49 20.31
C LYS A 27 -25.39 -19.20 18.81
N LYS A 28 -24.28 -18.82 18.19
CA LYS A 28 -24.18 -18.57 16.74
C LYS A 28 -23.92 -19.83 15.91
N GLY A 29 -23.73 -20.99 16.53
CA GLY A 29 -23.42 -22.25 15.84
C GLY A 29 -22.07 -22.25 15.11
N GLN A 30 -21.09 -21.46 15.56
CA GLN A 30 -19.77 -21.36 14.93
C GLN A 30 -18.67 -22.11 15.70
N PRO A 31 -17.69 -22.69 14.98
CA PRO A 31 -16.58 -23.39 15.60
C PRO A 31 -15.63 -22.40 16.29
N LEU A 32 -15.24 -22.73 17.52
CA LEU A 32 -14.24 -22.03 18.31
C LEU A 32 -13.30 -23.08 18.93
N ALA A 33 -12.00 -22.93 18.70
CA ALA A 33 -10.97 -23.69 19.39
C ALA A 33 -10.39 -22.86 20.53
N ILE A 34 -10.25 -23.50 21.70
CA ILE A 34 -9.61 -22.91 22.89
C ILE A 34 -8.42 -23.78 23.22
N ARG A 35 -7.24 -23.16 23.27
CA ARG A 35 -5.97 -23.79 23.63
C ARG A 35 -5.35 -23.04 24.78
N PHE A 36 -4.46 -23.72 25.50
CA PHE A 36 -3.61 -23.10 26.49
C PHE A 36 -2.16 -23.27 26.02
N SER A 37 -1.31 -22.28 26.33
CA SER A 37 0.13 -22.42 26.13
C SER A 37 0.66 -23.61 26.95
N GLU A 38 1.81 -24.15 26.55
CA GLU A 38 2.44 -25.29 27.24
C GLU A 38 2.67 -25.05 28.74
N GLU A 39 3.00 -23.80 29.10
CA GLU A 39 3.21 -23.38 30.49
C GLU A 39 1.92 -22.94 31.21
N LEU A 40 0.76 -23.05 30.57
CA LEU A 40 -0.53 -22.54 31.07
C LEU A 40 -0.52 -21.04 31.41
N THR A 41 0.40 -20.27 30.85
CA THR A 41 0.53 -18.82 31.05
C THR A 41 -0.46 -18.04 30.19
N HIS A 42 -0.89 -18.59 29.05
CA HIS A 42 -1.75 -17.91 28.09
C HIS A 42 -2.91 -18.80 27.61
N ILE A 43 -4.04 -18.17 27.31
CA ILE A 43 -5.23 -18.74 26.69
C ILE A 43 -5.24 -18.27 25.24
N ILE A 44 -5.34 -19.20 24.30
CA ILE A 44 -5.35 -18.94 22.86
C ILE A 44 -6.73 -19.32 22.33
N LEU A 45 -7.42 -18.36 21.72
CA LEU A 45 -8.71 -18.54 21.07
C LEU A 45 -8.51 -18.48 19.56
N GLU A 46 -8.95 -19.51 18.85
CA GLU A 46 -8.83 -19.61 17.40
C GLU A 46 -10.21 -19.87 16.76
N ALA A 47 -10.62 -19.03 15.80
CA ALA A 47 -11.80 -19.28 15.00
C ALA A 47 -11.69 -18.64 13.60
N PRO A 48 -12.49 -19.07 12.62
CA PRO A 48 -12.55 -18.40 11.31
C PRO A 48 -12.99 -16.93 11.38
N CYS A 49 -13.79 -16.59 12.39
CA CYS A 49 -14.18 -15.23 12.76
C CYS A 49 -14.41 -15.28 14.27
N LEU A 50 -13.79 -14.39 15.04
CA LEU A 50 -13.97 -14.32 16.49
C LEU A 50 -14.95 -13.19 16.83
N TYR A 51 -15.92 -13.49 17.71
CA TYR A 51 -16.92 -12.52 18.11
C TYR A 51 -16.74 -12.08 19.57
N ILE A 52 -16.56 -10.77 19.76
CA ILE A 52 -16.27 -10.17 21.06
C ILE A 52 -17.36 -9.15 21.37
N ARG A 53 -17.93 -9.19 22.58
CA ARG A 53 -19.02 -8.26 22.94
C ARG A 53 -18.52 -6.86 23.28
N HIS A 54 -17.43 -6.77 24.02
CA HIS A 54 -16.95 -5.51 24.60
C HIS A 54 -15.52 -5.23 24.14
N HIS A 55 -15.29 -4.02 23.66
CA HIS A 55 -13.94 -3.56 23.27
C HIS A 55 -12.98 -3.53 24.47
N GLU A 56 -13.50 -3.28 25.67
CA GLU A 56 -12.76 -3.28 26.94
C GLU A 56 -12.13 -4.64 27.30
N TRP A 57 -12.38 -5.68 26.51
CA TRP A 57 -11.70 -6.96 26.68
C TRP A 57 -10.42 -7.05 25.86
N LEU A 58 -10.17 -6.07 24.98
CA LEU A 58 -8.99 -5.93 24.15
C LEU A 58 -8.06 -4.89 24.79
N ASP A 59 -7.56 -5.24 25.97
CA ASP A 59 -6.59 -4.44 26.72
C ASP A 59 -5.18 -4.57 26.07
N GLU A 60 -4.22 -3.72 26.45
CA GLU A 60 -2.85 -3.75 25.87
C GLU A 60 -2.12 -5.09 26.03
N ALA A 61 -2.50 -5.89 27.03
CA ALA A 61 -1.95 -7.23 27.27
C ALA A 61 -2.48 -8.31 26.30
N VAL A 62 -3.47 -7.97 25.47
CA VAL A 62 -4.11 -8.91 24.54
C VAL A 62 -3.42 -8.87 23.19
N VAL A 63 -2.90 -10.01 22.75
CA VAL A 63 -2.29 -10.14 21.42
C VAL A 63 -3.36 -10.58 20.43
N ILE A 64 -3.49 -9.85 19.33
CA ILE A 64 -4.53 -10.05 18.33
C ILE A 64 -3.88 -10.29 16.97
N GLU A 65 -4.13 -11.44 16.37
CA GLU A 65 -3.72 -11.77 15.01
C GLU A 65 -4.93 -11.70 14.08
N GLY A 66 -5.18 -10.52 13.51
CA GLY A 66 -6.30 -10.30 12.61
C GLY A 66 -6.65 -8.84 12.43
N THR A 67 -7.79 -8.60 11.82
CA THR A 67 -8.39 -7.26 11.67
C THR A 67 -9.70 -7.19 12.43
N ILE A 68 -9.80 -6.23 13.35
CA ILE A 68 -11.02 -5.97 14.11
C ILE A 68 -11.94 -5.08 13.29
N LYS A 69 -13.19 -5.50 13.15
CA LYS A 69 -14.27 -4.72 12.57
C LYS A 69 -15.38 -4.54 13.60
N LYS A 70 -15.78 -3.29 13.83
CA LYS A 70 -16.92 -3.00 14.70
C LYS A 70 -18.23 -3.26 13.94
N SER A 71 -19.10 -4.10 14.50
CA SER A 71 -20.47 -4.30 14.05
C SER A 71 -21.45 -3.67 15.07
N ALA A 72 -22.76 -3.72 14.79
CA ALA A 72 -23.77 -3.05 15.62
C ALA A 72 -23.88 -3.63 17.05
N GLU A 73 -23.71 -4.94 17.21
CA GLU A 73 -23.87 -5.63 18.51
C GLU A 73 -22.55 -6.21 19.07
N TYR A 74 -21.53 -6.38 18.23
CA TYR A 74 -20.29 -7.06 18.60
C TYR A 74 -19.13 -6.60 17.72
N TYR A 75 -17.92 -6.86 18.20
CA TYR A 75 -16.69 -6.74 17.44
C TYR A 75 -16.39 -8.07 16.76
N GLU A 76 -16.08 -8.01 15.48
CA GLU A 76 -15.72 -9.14 14.66
C GLU A 76 -14.21 -9.09 14.40
N LEU A 77 -13.49 -10.11 14.83
CA LEU A 77 -12.10 -10.28 14.47
C LEU A 77 -12.02 -11.28 13.32
N HIS A 78 -11.52 -10.78 12.19
CA HIS A 78 -11.31 -11.56 10.97
C HIS A 78 -9.83 -11.91 10.82
N PRO A 79 -9.49 -13.08 10.26
CA PRO A 79 -8.11 -13.45 9.99
C PRO A 79 -7.42 -12.42 9.11
N ARG A 80 -6.13 -12.20 9.35
CA ARG A 80 -5.32 -11.31 8.53
C ARG A 80 -5.11 -11.94 7.16
N THR A 81 -6.00 -11.61 6.23
CA THR A 81 -5.84 -12.04 4.84
C THR A 81 -4.53 -11.48 4.27
N LYS A 82 -3.69 -12.33 3.69
CA LYS A 82 -2.63 -11.86 2.79
C LYS A 82 -3.33 -11.03 1.71
N GLY A 83 -3.10 -9.72 1.74
CA GLY A 83 -3.82 -8.78 0.87
C GLY A 83 -3.79 -9.25 -0.58
N LYS A 84 -4.97 -9.35 -1.20
CA LYS A 84 -5.04 -9.45 -2.66
C LYS A 84 -4.57 -8.11 -3.19
N THR A 85 -3.44 -8.08 -3.89
CA THR A 85 -3.05 -6.93 -4.70
C THR A 85 -4.18 -6.68 -5.70
N VAL A 86 -4.95 -5.60 -5.50
CA VAL A 86 -5.90 -5.14 -6.51
C VAL A 86 -5.09 -4.44 -7.58
N ASN A 87 -4.85 -5.11 -8.70
CA ASN A 87 -4.29 -4.47 -9.88
C ASN A 87 -5.38 -3.55 -10.46
N LEU A 88 -5.36 -2.29 -10.05
CA LEU A 88 -6.15 -1.24 -10.70
C LEU A 88 -5.52 -0.98 -12.06
N HIS A 89 -6.07 -1.61 -13.10
CA HIS A 89 -5.80 -1.19 -14.47
C HIS A 89 -6.56 0.11 -14.68
N LEU A 90 -5.82 1.20 -14.93
CA LEU A 90 -6.43 2.46 -15.36
C LEU A 90 -7.11 2.22 -16.71
N ASP A 91 -8.38 2.62 -16.82
CA ASP A 91 -9.11 2.57 -18.08
C ASP A 91 -8.36 3.35 -19.16
N SER A 92 -8.37 2.83 -20.38
CA SER A 92 -7.61 3.38 -21.51
C SER A 92 -7.99 4.82 -21.84
N GLU A 93 -9.23 5.22 -21.56
CA GLU A 93 -9.71 6.60 -21.72
C GLU A 93 -9.05 7.54 -20.70
N LEU A 94 -8.86 7.10 -19.46
CA LEU A 94 -8.25 7.88 -18.38
C LEU A 94 -6.74 8.05 -18.60
N VAL A 95 -6.09 7.04 -19.19
CA VAL A 95 -4.70 7.15 -19.66
C VAL A 95 -4.59 8.17 -20.79
N ALA A 96 -5.52 8.16 -21.76
CA ALA A 96 -5.52 9.10 -22.87
C ALA A 96 -5.75 10.55 -22.39
N GLU A 97 -6.64 10.77 -21.42
CA GLU A 97 -6.85 12.06 -20.79
C GLU A 97 -5.62 12.54 -20.02
N LEU A 98 -4.95 11.67 -19.28
CA LEU A 98 -3.69 12.00 -18.60
C LEU A 98 -2.58 12.34 -19.58
N GLU A 99 -2.46 11.62 -20.70
CA GLU A 99 -1.50 11.92 -21.76
C GLU A 99 -1.80 13.28 -22.41
N LEU A 100 -3.09 13.59 -22.64
CA LEU A 100 -3.55 14.87 -23.15
C LEU A 100 -3.21 16.01 -22.18
N ILE A 101 -3.52 15.85 -20.89
CA ILE A 101 -3.14 16.81 -19.83
C ILE A 101 -1.61 16.98 -19.78
N ARG A 102 -0.85 15.88 -19.86
CA ARG A 102 0.63 15.94 -19.88
C ARG A 102 1.15 16.70 -21.09
N SER A 103 0.52 16.53 -22.26
CA SER A 103 0.86 17.24 -23.49
C SER A 103 0.49 18.73 -23.47
N LEU A 104 -0.55 19.10 -22.73
CA LEU A 104 -1.02 20.48 -22.58
C LEU A 104 -0.27 21.24 -21.47
N VAL A 105 0.20 20.52 -20.45
CA VAL A 105 0.95 21.07 -19.30
C VAL A 105 2.47 21.00 -19.50
N SER A 106 2.97 20.30 -20.54
CA SER A 106 4.37 20.34 -20.95
C SER A 106 4.75 21.69 -21.56
N SER A 107 4.72 22.74 -20.73
CA SER A 107 5.71 23.81 -20.84
C SER A 107 7.09 23.16 -20.90
N LYS A 108 7.90 23.58 -21.88
CA LYS A 108 9.23 23.02 -22.14
C LYS A 108 9.98 22.83 -20.83
N THR A 109 10.42 21.61 -20.56
CA THR A 109 11.24 21.34 -19.38
C THR A 109 12.53 22.16 -19.47
N GLN A 110 13.12 22.55 -18.33
CA GLN A 110 14.39 23.29 -18.33
C GLN A 110 15.47 22.57 -19.16
N GLN A 111 15.45 21.24 -19.17
CA GLN A 111 16.35 20.42 -19.97
C GLN A 111 16.15 20.60 -21.48
N GLU A 112 14.90 20.72 -21.95
CA GLU A 112 14.59 20.99 -23.36
C GLU A 112 15.01 22.41 -23.76
N VAL A 113 14.78 23.39 -22.89
CA VAL A 113 15.25 24.78 -23.10
C VAL A 113 16.78 24.83 -23.17
N LEU A 114 17.47 24.15 -22.25
CA LEU A 114 18.94 24.03 -22.24
C LEU A 114 19.46 23.37 -23.51
N ARG A 115 18.81 22.29 -23.97
CA ARG A 115 19.19 21.59 -25.20
C ARG A 115 19.02 22.49 -26.43
N GLU A 116 17.94 23.25 -26.51
CA GLU A 116 17.71 24.19 -27.62
C GLU A 116 18.75 25.31 -27.64
N LEU A 117 19.05 25.91 -26.47
CA LEU A 117 20.10 26.93 -26.35
C LEU A 117 21.47 26.37 -26.74
N PHE A 118 21.78 25.14 -26.32
CA PHE A 118 23.04 24.47 -26.64
C PHE A 118 23.18 24.19 -28.14
N VAL A 119 22.14 23.62 -28.78
CA VAL A 119 22.14 23.35 -30.21
C VAL A 119 22.27 24.64 -31.02
N ARG A 120 21.57 25.72 -30.61
CA ARG A 120 21.68 27.03 -31.25
C ARG A 120 23.09 27.62 -31.10
N GLY A 121 23.68 27.53 -29.92
CA GLY A 121 25.05 27.98 -29.64
C GLY A 121 26.09 27.22 -30.47
N MET A 122 25.98 25.90 -30.54
CA MET A 122 26.86 25.06 -31.36
C MET A 122 26.76 25.38 -32.84
N ARG A 123 25.55 25.64 -33.36
CA ARG A 123 25.37 26.06 -34.76
C ARG A 123 26.02 27.41 -35.04
N SER A 124 25.88 28.39 -34.15
CA SER A 124 26.55 29.70 -34.30
C SER A 124 28.07 29.54 -34.29
N TYR A 125 28.59 28.77 -33.33
CA TYR A 125 30.02 28.52 -33.21
C TYR A 125 30.60 27.81 -34.44
N LEU A 126 29.91 26.80 -34.97
CA LEU A 126 30.34 26.11 -36.19
C LEU A 126 30.29 27.03 -37.41
N ALA A 127 29.25 27.85 -37.56
CA ALA A 127 29.15 28.83 -38.63
C ALA A 127 30.26 29.88 -38.56
N GLU A 128 30.61 30.35 -37.36
CA GLU A 128 31.75 31.25 -37.14
C GLU A 128 33.09 30.58 -37.45
N LYS A 129 33.24 29.30 -37.11
CA LYS A 129 34.45 28.52 -37.44
C LYS A 129 34.59 28.25 -38.93
N GLU A 130 33.50 27.97 -39.63
CA GLU A 130 33.49 27.81 -41.09
C GLU A 130 33.77 29.13 -41.79
N ALA A 131 33.25 30.25 -41.27
CA ALA A 131 33.58 31.59 -41.74
C ALA A 131 35.06 31.95 -41.48
N ALA A 132 35.64 31.53 -40.35
CA ALA A 132 37.04 31.76 -40.00
C ALA A 132 38.03 30.83 -40.74
N ASN A 133 37.61 29.61 -41.10
CA ASN A 133 38.41 28.63 -41.85
C ASN A 133 38.23 28.72 -43.37
N SER A 134 37.48 29.71 -43.88
CA SER A 134 37.41 29.97 -45.32
C SER A 134 38.67 30.74 -45.77
N PRO A 135 39.63 30.11 -46.48
CA PRO A 135 40.73 30.86 -47.07
C PRO A 135 40.17 31.79 -48.14
N ILE A 136 40.56 33.06 -48.05
CA ILE A 136 40.46 34.01 -49.16
C ILE A 136 41.13 33.35 -50.38
N SER A 137 40.32 32.79 -51.26
CA SER A 137 40.78 32.23 -52.53
C SER A 137 39.67 32.28 -53.56
N ALA A 138 39.62 33.41 -54.26
CA ALA A 138 39.42 33.37 -55.69
C ALA A 138 40.29 34.47 -56.31
N ASN A 139 41.43 34.02 -56.85
CA ASN A 139 42.24 34.74 -57.83
C ASN A 139 41.36 35.30 -58.96
N LYS A 140 41.69 36.53 -59.40
CA LYS A 140 42.12 36.87 -60.77
C LYS A 140 41.54 36.00 -61.89
N GLU A 141 40.76 36.62 -62.80
CA GLU A 141 41.10 36.76 -64.24
C GLU A 141 39.91 37.24 -65.09
N ARG A 142 39.97 38.51 -65.52
CA ARG A 142 39.90 39.04 -66.91
C ARG A 142 39.28 40.43 -66.97
#